data_AF-A0A1A8XHJ0-F1
#
_entry.id   AF-A0A1A8XHJ0-F1
#
_cell.length_a   1.000
_cell.length_b   1.000
_cell.length_c   1.000
_cell.angle_alpha   90.00
_cell.angle_beta   90.00
_cell.angle_gamma   90.00
#
_symmetry.space_group_name_H-M   'P 1'
#
loop_
_entity.id
_entity.type
_entity.pdbx_description
1 polymer ?
#
loop_
_entity_poly.entity_id
_entity_poly.type
_entity_poly.pdbx_seq_one_letter_code
_entity_poly.pdbx_strand_id
1 'polypeptide(L)'
;MSTQDKPLDADDLIELAGRAAQLPAADAEWVGHLLQELLRARTHEAELLAEQASFARATGQDSDELDDHLVQVALDTAEWLRTLWNVGYMGAGSFRSRPRSAFPAIDLEDVRKSSLFARIRQGKHVLPFPPPTRHGLPWHALLENSEQAHAVTAEIIRDETGLPLAAIIEGCAEWNIITEPVENRECLVQHQGKGPTYRLRLADDDRAELRREAPTATRRICLEGRSGFRSYTLEWPQADGQAQFVALRAATWERAEAEAEHWLASTHPELYGQIRFERCED
;
A
#
# COMPACT_ATOMS: atom_id res chain seq x y z
N MET A 1 6.64 58.24 -6.45
CA MET A 1 8.06 58.09 -6.04
C MET A 1 8.88 58.93 -7.00
N SER A 2 9.79 59.75 -6.50
CA SER A 2 10.62 60.61 -7.36
C SER A 2 11.36 59.74 -8.38
N THR A 3 11.57 60.26 -9.60
CA THR A 3 12.27 59.56 -10.70
C THR A 3 13.70 59.13 -10.34
N GLN A 4 14.22 59.57 -9.19
CA GLN A 4 15.53 59.23 -8.63
C GLN A 4 15.55 57.90 -7.84
N ASP A 5 14.40 57.30 -7.53
CA ASP A 5 14.31 56.05 -6.75
C ASP A 5 14.11 54.79 -7.63
N LYS A 6 14.01 54.94 -8.95
CA LYS A 6 13.90 53.78 -9.85
C LYS A 6 15.30 53.18 -10.04
N PRO A 7 15.50 51.86 -9.80
CA PRO A 7 16.77 51.22 -10.11
C PRO A 7 17.04 51.35 -11.61
N LEU A 8 18.27 51.75 -11.96
CA LEU A 8 18.74 51.84 -13.33
C LEU A 8 18.63 50.47 -13.99
N ASP A 9 18.00 50.40 -15.15
CA ASP A 9 17.93 49.20 -15.96
C ASP A 9 19.15 49.08 -16.91
N ALA A 10 19.21 48.01 -17.70
CA ALA A 10 20.36 47.75 -18.56
C ALA A 10 20.54 48.84 -19.63
N ASP A 11 19.45 49.42 -20.13
CA ASP A 11 19.49 50.46 -21.15
C ASP A 11 19.99 51.78 -20.55
N ASP A 12 19.55 52.11 -19.34
CA ASP A 12 20.06 53.27 -18.58
C ASP A 12 21.58 53.19 -18.36
N LEU A 13 22.10 52.00 -18.06
CA LEU A 13 23.54 51.78 -17.82
C LEU A 13 24.37 51.85 -19.11
N ILE A 14 23.83 51.37 -20.23
CA ILE A 14 24.46 51.51 -21.56
C ILE A 14 24.52 52.98 -21.97
N GLU A 15 23.45 53.74 -21.72
CA GLU A 15 23.43 55.17 -21.99
C GLU A 15 24.47 55.92 -21.13
N LEU A 16 24.58 55.58 -19.85
CA LEU A 16 25.59 56.16 -18.94
C LEU A 16 27.02 55.85 -19.39
N ALA A 17 27.28 54.63 -19.88
CA ALA A 17 28.58 54.26 -20.45
C ALA A 17 28.91 55.10 -21.69
N GLY A 18 27.94 55.30 -22.58
CA GLY A 18 28.08 56.15 -23.76
C GLY A 18 28.36 57.61 -23.41
N ARG A 19 27.72 58.14 -22.36
CA ARG A 19 27.95 59.51 -21.86
C ARG A 19 29.30 59.67 -21.17
N ALA A 20 29.73 58.67 -20.39
CA ALA A 20 31.04 58.67 -19.74
C ALA A 20 32.19 58.74 -20.75
N ALA A 21 32.05 58.05 -21.89
CA ALA A 21 33.04 58.06 -22.97
C ALA A 21 33.18 59.42 -23.70
N GLN A 22 32.20 60.31 -23.56
CA GLN A 22 32.21 61.65 -24.16
C GLN A 22 32.77 62.73 -23.22
N LEU A 23 33.14 62.37 -22.00
CA LEU A 23 33.73 63.30 -21.04
C LEU A 23 35.18 63.67 -21.43
N PRO A 24 35.70 64.81 -20.94
CA PRO A 24 37.12 65.14 -21.04
C PRO A 24 37.98 64.02 -20.46
N ALA A 25 39.18 63.80 -21.02
CA ALA A 25 40.02 62.63 -20.70
C ALA A 25 40.31 62.46 -19.18
N ALA A 26 40.49 63.57 -18.46
CA ALA A 26 40.71 63.54 -17.01
C ALA A 26 39.50 63.04 -16.22
N ASP A 27 38.27 63.26 -16.72
CA ASP A 27 37.03 62.85 -16.08
C ASP A 27 36.55 61.47 -16.54
N ALA A 28 36.75 61.15 -17.83
CA ALA A 28 36.36 59.87 -18.41
C ALA A 28 37.06 58.68 -17.72
N GLU A 29 38.30 58.86 -17.26
CA GLU A 29 39.09 57.81 -16.60
C GLU A 29 38.48 57.39 -15.26
N TRP A 30 38.26 58.33 -14.33
CA TRP A 30 37.72 57.99 -13.01
C TRP A 30 36.23 57.60 -13.06
N VAL A 31 35.44 58.25 -13.93
CA VAL A 31 34.02 57.89 -14.14
C VAL A 31 33.91 56.49 -14.75
N GLY A 32 34.79 56.15 -15.69
CA GLY A 32 34.87 54.81 -16.27
C GLY A 32 35.18 53.72 -15.23
N HIS A 33 36.13 53.99 -14.33
CA HIS A 33 36.44 53.08 -13.22
C HIS A 33 35.26 52.87 -12.27
N LEU A 34 34.54 53.93 -11.91
CA LEU A 34 33.35 53.81 -11.07
C LEU A 34 32.22 53.03 -11.75
N LEU A 35 32.01 53.24 -13.05
CA LEU A 35 31.00 52.51 -13.81
C LEU A 35 31.34 51.01 -13.91
N GLN A 36 32.60 50.66 -14.09
CA GLN A 36 33.05 49.27 -14.09
C GLN A 36 32.80 48.59 -12.72
N GLU A 37 33.13 49.27 -11.62
CA GLU A 37 32.88 48.73 -10.28
C GLU A 37 31.38 48.62 -9.98
N LEU A 38 30.55 49.56 -10.47
CA LEU A 38 29.10 49.45 -10.38
C LEU A 38 28.55 48.23 -11.14
N LEU A 39 29.02 48.01 -12.38
CA LEU A 39 28.61 46.85 -13.17
C LEU A 39 29.04 45.54 -12.50
N ARG A 40 30.26 45.50 -11.96
CA ARG A 40 30.76 44.35 -11.20
C ARG A 40 29.92 44.05 -9.96
N ALA A 41 29.56 45.09 -9.19
CA ALA A 41 28.69 44.96 -8.02
C ALA A 41 27.29 44.44 -8.40
N ARG A 42 26.73 44.90 -9.53
CA ARG A 42 25.45 44.42 -10.05
C ARG A 42 25.49 42.96 -10.50
N THR A 43 26.56 42.55 -11.17
CA THR A 43 26.75 41.13 -11.54
C THR A 43 26.82 40.25 -10.30
N HIS A 44 27.58 40.68 -9.29
CA HIS A 44 27.68 39.94 -8.03
C HIS A 44 26.35 39.87 -7.25
N GLU A 45 25.59 40.97 -7.23
CA GLU A 45 24.23 40.99 -6.65
C GLU A 45 23.29 40.03 -7.38
N ALA A 46 23.34 39.99 -8.71
CA ALA A 46 22.54 39.08 -9.52
C ALA A 46 22.92 37.61 -9.27
N GLU A 47 24.22 37.31 -9.12
CA GLU A 47 24.72 35.98 -8.75
C GLU A 47 24.21 35.55 -7.36
N LEU A 48 24.29 36.43 -6.36
CA LEU A 48 23.79 36.16 -5.01
C LEU A 48 22.27 35.92 -5.00
N LEU A 49 21.50 36.69 -5.77
CA LEU A 49 20.05 36.51 -5.88
C LEU A 49 19.70 35.20 -6.61
N ALA A 50 20.49 34.81 -7.63
CA ALA A 50 20.31 33.54 -8.32
C ALA A 50 20.63 32.34 -7.41
N GLU A 51 21.69 32.43 -6.60
CA GLU A 51 22.04 31.43 -5.58
C GLU A 51 20.92 31.30 -4.53
N GLN A 52 20.40 32.41 -4.01
CA GLN A 52 19.28 32.41 -3.06
C GLN A 52 18.00 31.78 -3.64
N ALA A 53 17.67 32.09 -4.91
CA ALA A 53 16.51 31.50 -5.58
C ALA A 53 16.68 29.98 -5.82
N SER A 54 17.91 29.53 -6.10
CA SER A 54 18.21 28.10 -6.24
C SER A 54 18.11 27.35 -4.92
N PHE A 55 18.59 27.95 -3.82
CA PHE A 55 18.50 27.39 -2.48
C PHE A 55 17.05 27.29 -2.01
N ALA A 56 16.25 28.35 -2.21
CA ALA A 56 14.83 28.37 -1.85
C ALA A 56 14.01 27.30 -2.60
N ARG A 57 14.34 27.02 -3.87
CA ARG A 57 13.72 25.93 -4.65
C ARG A 57 14.08 24.56 -4.12
N ALA A 58 15.36 24.31 -3.82
CA ALA A 58 15.81 23.04 -3.26
C ALA A 58 15.16 22.75 -1.89
N THR A 59 15.12 23.75 -0.99
CA THR A 59 14.47 23.61 0.32
C THR A 59 12.96 23.45 0.23
N GLY A 60 12.31 24.05 -0.77
CA GLY A 60 10.87 23.90 -1.00
C GLY A 60 10.51 22.49 -1.48
N GLN A 61 11.32 21.91 -2.38
CA GLN A 61 11.13 20.53 -2.85
C GLN A 61 11.34 19.51 -1.73
N ASP A 62 12.39 19.65 -0.92
CA ASP A 62 12.62 18.77 0.24
C ASP A 62 11.51 18.90 1.30
N SER A 63 10.93 20.08 1.47
CA SER A 63 9.80 20.31 2.39
C SER A 63 8.52 19.64 1.89
N ASP A 64 8.20 19.79 0.61
CA ASP A 64 7.03 19.16 0.00
C ASP A 64 7.15 17.63 0.04
N GLU A 65 8.35 17.08 -0.21
CA GLU A 65 8.61 15.64 -0.09
C GLU A 65 8.49 15.12 1.36
N LEU A 66 8.97 15.89 2.34
CA LEU A 66 8.81 15.56 3.77
C LEU A 66 7.33 15.60 4.17
N ASP A 67 6.60 16.61 3.72
CA ASP A 67 5.18 16.78 4.00
C ASP A 67 4.36 15.64 3.38
N ASP A 68 4.66 15.25 2.14
CA ASP A 68 4.06 14.08 1.49
C ASP A 68 4.39 12.77 2.25
N HIS A 69 5.62 12.62 2.75
CA HIS A 69 5.99 11.47 3.59
C HIS A 69 5.20 11.43 4.90
N LEU A 70 5.03 12.57 5.57
CA LEU A 70 4.26 12.69 6.80
C LEU A 70 2.77 12.38 6.56
N VAL A 71 2.21 12.85 5.45
CA VAL A 71 0.83 12.54 5.03
C VAL A 71 0.67 11.03 4.82
N GLN A 72 1.60 10.38 4.10
CA GLN A 72 1.54 8.93 3.90
C GLN A 72 1.65 8.17 5.23
N VAL A 73 2.55 8.57 6.13
CA VAL A 73 2.68 7.95 7.47
C VAL A 73 1.38 8.10 8.28
N ALA A 74 0.72 9.26 8.21
CA ALA A 74 -0.55 9.48 8.88
C ALA A 74 -1.66 8.57 8.32
N LEU A 75 -1.74 8.42 6.99
CA LEU A 75 -2.68 7.51 6.33
C LEU A 75 -2.43 6.04 6.69
N ASP A 76 -1.17 5.60 6.61
CA ASP A 76 -0.76 4.24 6.97
C ASP A 76 -1.10 3.92 8.43
N THR A 77 -0.87 4.90 9.32
CA THR A 77 -1.21 4.78 10.74
C THR A 77 -2.71 4.67 10.92
N ALA A 78 -3.51 5.49 10.23
CA ALA A 78 -4.96 5.43 10.31
C ALA A 78 -5.50 4.07 9.82
N GLU A 79 -4.98 3.52 8.73
CA GLU A 79 -5.37 2.21 8.22
C GLU A 79 -4.99 1.09 9.20
N TRP A 80 -3.79 1.18 9.79
CA TRP A 80 -3.31 0.25 10.81
C TRP A 80 -4.22 0.25 12.06
N LEU A 81 -4.50 1.42 12.63
CA LEU A 81 -5.37 1.56 13.81
C LEU A 81 -6.80 1.08 13.54
N ARG A 82 -7.35 1.36 12.35
CA ARG A 82 -8.67 0.87 11.92
C ARG A 82 -8.70 -0.66 11.83
N THR A 83 -7.66 -1.26 11.26
CA THR A 83 -7.56 -2.72 11.10
C THR A 83 -7.39 -3.42 12.44
N LEU A 84 -6.57 -2.84 13.32
CA LEU A 84 -6.42 -3.28 14.69
C LEU A 84 -7.76 -3.28 15.42
N TRP A 85 -8.55 -2.22 15.29
CA TRP A 85 -9.86 -2.12 15.92
C TRP A 85 -10.86 -3.16 15.41
N ASN A 86 -10.92 -3.35 14.09
CA ASN A 86 -11.93 -4.21 13.46
C ASN A 86 -11.57 -5.71 13.49
N VAL A 87 -10.28 -6.03 13.40
CA VAL A 87 -9.80 -7.40 13.13
C VAL A 87 -8.89 -7.93 14.26
N GLY A 88 -8.32 -7.05 15.09
CA GLY A 88 -7.58 -7.46 16.31
C GLY A 88 -6.19 -8.04 16.05
N TYR A 89 -5.59 -7.77 14.89
CA TYR A 89 -4.32 -8.36 14.45
C TYR A 89 -3.24 -7.28 14.23
N MET A 90 -2.11 -7.39 14.94
CA MET A 90 -0.94 -6.49 14.82
C MET A 90 0.28 -7.14 14.14
N GLY A 91 0.34 -8.47 14.10
CA GLY A 91 1.42 -9.19 13.44
C GLY A 91 2.77 -9.26 14.17
N ALA A 92 2.81 -9.01 15.49
CA ALA A 92 3.93 -9.37 16.36
C ALA A 92 3.43 -10.39 17.40
N GLY A 93 4.24 -11.42 17.70
CA GLY A 93 3.86 -12.56 18.53
C GLY A 93 3.28 -12.14 19.88
N SER A 94 2.09 -12.68 20.21
CA SER A 94 1.22 -12.28 21.33
C SER A 94 0.76 -10.83 21.19
N PHE A 95 -0.47 -10.51 20.74
CA PHE A 95 -1.71 -10.72 21.49
C PHE A 95 -2.89 -10.83 20.51
N ARG A 96 -3.66 -11.92 20.58
CA ARG A 96 -5.01 -11.95 20.02
C ARG A 96 -5.94 -11.30 21.03
N SER A 97 -6.22 -10.01 20.85
CA SER A 97 -7.24 -9.36 21.64
C SER A 97 -8.62 -9.60 21.04
N ARG A 98 -9.55 -10.17 21.83
CA ARG A 98 -11.00 -10.12 21.52
C ARG A 98 -11.39 -8.70 21.11
N PRO A 99 -12.42 -8.47 20.26
CA PRO A 99 -12.86 -7.11 19.91
C PRO A 99 -13.04 -6.29 21.20
N ARG A 100 -12.12 -5.36 21.45
CA ARG A 100 -11.97 -4.73 22.76
C ARG A 100 -12.94 -3.57 22.85
N SER A 101 -13.69 -3.49 23.93
CA SER A 101 -14.47 -2.31 24.33
C SER A 101 -13.59 -1.07 24.65
N ALA A 102 -12.27 -1.16 24.48
CA ALA A 102 -11.30 -0.08 24.71
C ALA A 102 -10.08 -0.22 23.77
N PHE A 103 -9.56 0.92 23.30
CA PHE A 103 -8.40 0.99 22.43
C PHE A 103 -7.12 0.54 23.18
N PRO A 104 -6.28 -0.34 22.61
CA PRO A 104 -5.06 -0.78 23.29
C PRO A 104 -4.07 0.38 23.44
N ALA A 105 -3.30 0.39 24.52
CA ALA A 105 -2.09 1.20 24.59
C ALA A 105 -1.09 0.63 23.57
N ILE A 106 -0.59 1.48 22.68
CA ILE A 106 0.36 1.12 21.62
C ILE A 106 1.69 1.79 21.99
N ASP A 107 2.75 1.00 22.10
CA ASP A 107 4.09 1.51 22.33
C ASP A 107 4.94 1.59 21.05
N LEU A 108 6.17 2.10 21.18
CA LEU A 108 7.09 2.23 20.05
C LEU A 108 7.53 0.87 19.46
N GLU A 109 7.64 -0.15 20.31
CA GLU A 109 8.06 -1.49 19.90
C GLU A 109 6.95 -2.22 19.14
N ASP A 110 5.69 -2.01 19.52
CA ASP A 110 4.51 -2.50 18.81
C ASP A 110 4.49 -1.98 17.36
N VAL A 111 4.76 -0.69 17.17
CA VAL A 111 4.84 -0.08 15.83
C VAL A 111 6.00 -0.68 15.03
N ARG A 112 7.19 -0.78 15.65
CA ARG A 112 8.41 -1.29 14.98
C ARG A 112 8.30 -2.76 14.58
N LYS A 113 7.64 -3.58 15.40
CA LYS A 113 7.49 -5.02 15.16
C LYS A 113 6.21 -5.37 14.41
N SER A 114 5.35 -4.40 14.12
CA SER A 114 4.10 -4.66 13.42
C SER A 114 4.36 -5.05 11.96
N SER A 115 4.22 -6.34 11.68
CA SER A 115 4.24 -6.87 10.31
C SER A 115 3.12 -6.29 9.45
N LEU A 116 1.98 -5.91 10.05
CA LEU A 116 0.88 -5.24 9.36
C LEU A 116 1.28 -3.81 8.95
N PHE A 117 1.86 -3.04 9.86
CA PHE A 117 2.31 -1.68 9.54
C PHE A 117 3.44 -1.70 8.49
N ALA A 118 4.39 -2.63 8.60
CA ALA A 118 5.43 -2.84 7.60
C ALA A 118 4.85 -3.20 6.21
N ARG A 119 3.76 -3.97 6.17
CA ARG A 119 3.02 -4.30 4.94
C ARG A 119 2.37 -3.07 4.32
N ILE A 120 1.64 -2.28 5.10
CA ILE A 120 0.97 -1.06 4.63
C ILE A 120 2.00 -0.07 4.06
N ARG A 121 3.15 0.10 4.74
CA ARG A 121 4.26 0.93 4.27
C ARG A 121 4.90 0.48 2.95
N GLN A 122 4.72 -0.79 2.56
CA GLN A 122 5.13 -1.31 1.26
C GLN A 122 4.06 -1.07 0.16
N GLY A 123 3.00 -0.32 0.48
CA GLY A 123 1.84 -0.10 -0.40
C GLY A 123 0.94 -1.33 -0.54
N LYS A 124 1.11 -2.35 0.30
CA LYS A 124 0.31 -3.59 0.24
C LYS A 124 -0.95 -3.44 1.08
N HIS A 125 -2.08 -3.84 0.50
CA HIS A 125 -3.37 -3.79 1.19
C HIS A 125 -3.42 -4.66 2.45
N VAL A 126 -4.17 -4.17 3.44
CA VAL A 126 -4.54 -4.96 4.61
C VAL A 126 -5.35 -6.18 4.21
N LEU A 127 -5.08 -7.30 4.86
CA LEU A 127 -5.84 -8.52 4.64
C LEU A 127 -7.21 -8.40 5.31
N PRO A 128 -8.26 -8.98 4.71
CA PRO A 128 -9.60 -8.95 5.29
C PRO A 128 -9.73 -9.68 6.63
N PHE A 129 -8.84 -10.63 6.90
CA PHE A 129 -8.77 -11.38 8.15
C PHE A 129 -7.30 -11.68 8.49
N PRO A 130 -6.99 -12.07 9.74
CA PRO A 130 -5.62 -12.36 10.16
C PRO A 130 -5.01 -13.47 9.29
N PRO A 131 -3.79 -13.28 8.76
CA PRO A 131 -3.11 -14.32 8.00
C PRO A 131 -2.76 -15.51 8.91
N PRO A 132 -2.47 -16.68 8.32
CA PRO A 132 -1.82 -17.77 9.04
C PRO A 132 -0.51 -17.31 9.66
N THR A 133 -0.07 -18.00 10.72
CA THR A 133 1.21 -17.72 11.37
C THR A 133 2.23 -18.83 11.14
N ARG A 134 3.51 -18.46 11.07
CA ARG A 134 4.67 -19.35 11.12
C ARG A 134 5.42 -19.04 12.40
N HIS A 135 5.37 -19.96 13.36
CA HIS A 135 5.94 -19.77 14.71
C HIS A 135 5.47 -18.48 15.40
N GLY A 136 4.18 -18.17 15.28
CA GLY A 136 3.56 -17.00 15.91
C GLY A 136 3.76 -15.68 15.16
N LEU A 137 4.53 -15.66 14.07
CA LEU A 137 4.67 -14.51 13.20
C LEU A 137 3.77 -14.64 11.96
N PRO A 138 3.23 -13.54 11.43
CA PRO A 138 2.39 -13.58 10.24
C PRO A 138 3.09 -14.11 9.01
N TRP A 139 2.43 -15.00 8.29
CA TRP A 139 2.99 -15.65 7.12
C TRP A 139 2.42 -15.09 5.82
N HIS A 140 2.67 -13.80 5.56
CA HIS A 140 2.18 -13.12 4.35
C HIS A 140 2.65 -13.77 3.05
N ALA A 141 3.89 -14.30 3.02
CA ALA A 141 4.44 -14.96 1.84
C ALA A 141 3.61 -16.17 1.37
N LEU A 142 2.93 -16.87 2.29
CA LEU A 142 2.04 -17.99 1.97
C LEU A 142 0.78 -17.56 1.20
N LEU A 143 0.37 -16.30 1.36
CA LEU A 143 -0.80 -15.73 0.66
C LEU A 143 -0.40 -15.13 -0.68
N GLU A 144 0.79 -14.54 -0.77
CA GLU A 144 1.28 -13.81 -1.95
C GLU A 144 1.78 -14.75 -3.06
N ASN A 145 2.42 -15.87 -2.71
CA ASN A 145 3.06 -16.76 -3.68
C ASN A 145 2.21 -18.00 -3.97
N SER A 146 1.14 -17.86 -4.77
CA SER A 146 0.18 -18.94 -5.02
C SER A 146 0.80 -20.21 -5.64
N GLU A 147 1.84 -20.06 -6.46
CA GLU A 147 2.49 -21.18 -7.16
C GLU A 147 3.58 -21.86 -6.34
N GLN A 148 4.01 -21.25 -5.24
CA GLN A 148 5.12 -21.76 -4.44
C GLN A 148 4.62 -22.80 -3.44
N ALA A 149 5.27 -23.97 -3.47
CA ALA A 149 5.13 -24.93 -2.39
C ALA A 149 6.09 -24.59 -1.24
N HIS A 150 5.61 -24.76 -0.01
CA HIS A 150 6.35 -24.47 1.21
C HIS A 150 6.59 -25.75 2.00
N ALA A 151 7.86 -26.04 2.29
CA ALA A 151 8.21 -27.07 3.27
C ALA A 151 7.84 -26.58 4.68
N VAL A 152 7.08 -27.40 5.40
CA VAL A 152 6.54 -27.10 6.74
C VAL A 152 6.67 -28.29 7.67
N THR A 153 6.54 -28.04 8.97
CA THR A 153 6.18 -29.07 9.94
C THR A 153 4.67 -29.08 10.13
N ALA A 154 4.05 -30.25 10.07
CA ALA A 154 2.61 -30.40 10.23
C ALA A 154 2.22 -31.64 11.05
N GLU A 155 1.24 -31.46 11.94
CA GLU A 155 0.62 -32.51 12.74
C GLU A 155 -0.89 -32.53 12.47
N ILE A 156 -1.47 -33.72 12.26
CA ILE A 156 -2.92 -33.90 12.06
C ILE A 156 -3.60 -34.21 13.39
N ILE A 157 -4.53 -33.36 13.79
CA ILE A 157 -5.40 -33.57 14.94
C ILE A 157 -6.63 -34.36 14.48
N ARG A 158 -6.90 -35.46 15.17
CA ARG A 158 -8.05 -36.34 14.93
C ARG A 158 -9.07 -36.26 16.05
N ASP A 159 -10.32 -36.49 15.72
CA ASP A 159 -11.41 -36.60 16.70
C ASP A 159 -11.42 -37.96 17.42
N GLU A 160 -12.39 -38.15 18.32
CA GLU A 160 -12.58 -39.38 19.09
C GLU A 160 -12.87 -40.62 18.22
N THR A 161 -13.34 -40.41 16.98
CA THR A 161 -13.63 -41.46 16.00
C THR A 161 -12.44 -41.76 15.09
N GLY A 162 -11.34 -41.01 15.22
CA GLY A 162 -10.13 -41.13 14.41
C GLY A 162 -10.18 -40.33 13.10
N LEU A 163 -11.23 -39.55 12.85
CA LEU A 163 -11.37 -38.71 11.68
C LEU A 163 -10.53 -37.43 11.83
N PRO A 164 -9.85 -36.99 10.76
CA PRO A 164 -9.01 -35.79 10.80
C PRO A 164 -9.89 -34.53 10.84
N LEU A 165 -9.68 -33.71 11.86
CA LEU A 165 -10.49 -32.53 12.16
C LEU A 165 -9.73 -31.23 11.88
N ALA A 166 -8.47 -31.18 12.31
CA ALA A 166 -7.64 -29.97 12.25
C ALA A 166 -6.17 -30.33 12.03
N ALA A 167 -5.35 -29.31 11.75
CA ALA A 167 -3.90 -29.46 11.66
C ALA A 167 -3.17 -28.38 12.46
N ILE A 168 -2.02 -28.73 12.99
CA ILE A 168 -1.04 -27.78 13.49
C ILE A 168 0.04 -27.65 12.42
N ILE A 169 0.16 -26.48 11.81
CA ILE A 169 1.16 -26.22 10.76
C ILE A 169 2.08 -25.11 11.23
N GLU A 170 3.38 -25.37 11.30
CA GLU A 170 4.42 -24.43 11.76
C GLU A 170 4.10 -23.80 13.13
N GLY A 171 3.49 -24.58 14.02
CA GLY A 171 3.05 -24.12 15.35
C GLY A 171 1.76 -23.28 15.35
N CYS A 172 1.08 -23.13 14.22
CA CYS A 172 -0.25 -22.54 14.14
C CYS A 172 -1.32 -23.64 14.19
N ALA A 173 -2.18 -23.65 15.23
CA ALA A 173 -3.20 -24.68 15.45
C ALA A 173 -4.58 -24.33 14.85
N GLU A 174 -4.64 -23.34 13.97
CA GLU A 174 -5.91 -22.79 13.47
C GLU A 174 -6.26 -23.25 12.06
N TRP A 175 -5.73 -24.41 11.66
CA TRP A 175 -6.01 -24.99 10.36
C TRP A 175 -7.12 -26.02 10.47
N ASN A 176 -8.21 -25.79 9.75
CA ASN A 176 -9.31 -26.73 9.62
C ASN A 176 -9.04 -27.65 8.44
N ILE A 177 -9.34 -28.94 8.59
CA ILE A 177 -9.32 -29.90 7.48
C ILE A 177 -10.69 -29.88 6.79
N ILE A 178 -10.72 -29.56 5.50
CA ILE A 178 -11.96 -29.42 4.71
C ILE A 178 -12.31 -30.71 3.97
N THR A 179 -11.32 -31.56 3.69
CA THR A 179 -11.53 -32.81 2.97
C THR A 179 -10.74 -33.93 3.63
N GLU A 180 -11.36 -35.11 3.70
CA GLU A 180 -10.73 -36.31 4.22
C GLU A 180 -9.43 -36.63 3.46
N PRO A 181 -8.37 -37.08 4.16
CA PRO A 181 -7.08 -37.25 3.55
C PRO A 181 -7.08 -38.42 2.58
N VAL A 182 -6.73 -38.15 1.32
CA VAL A 182 -6.51 -39.20 0.33
C VAL A 182 -5.30 -40.00 0.79
N GLU A 183 -5.50 -41.31 0.98
CA GLU A 183 -4.48 -42.25 1.46
C GLU A 183 -3.79 -41.85 2.78
N ASN A 184 -4.48 -41.04 3.62
CA ASN A 184 -3.92 -40.52 4.87
C ASN A 184 -2.67 -39.64 4.70
N ARG A 185 -2.38 -39.16 3.48
CA ARG A 185 -1.16 -38.41 3.13
C ARG A 185 -1.42 -37.04 2.51
N GLU A 186 -2.57 -36.83 1.89
CA GLU A 186 -2.93 -35.51 1.35
C GLU A 186 -4.26 -35.03 1.90
N CYS A 187 -4.34 -33.83 2.47
CA CYS A 187 -5.62 -33.20 2.84
C CYS A 187 -5.70 -31.74 2.36
N LEU A 188 -6.93 -31.24 2.25
CA LEU A 188 -7.17 -29.82 2.04
C LEU A 188 -7.39 -29.14 3.39
N VAL A 189 -6.68 -28.05 3.61
CA VAL A 189 -6.73 -27.26 4.83
C VAL A 189 -7.09 -25.81 4.54
N GLN A 190 -7.72 -25.15 5.51
CA GLN A 190 -8.03 -23.72 5.46
C GLN A 190 -7.90 -23.11 6.84
N HIS A 191 -7.25 -21.94 6.89
CA HIS A 191 -6.99 -21.24 8.14
C HIS A 191 -8.26 -20.58 8.67
N GLN A 192 -8.69 -20.97 9.87
CA GLN A 192 -9.90 -20.50 10.55
C GLN A 192 -11.20 -20.64 9.73
N GLY A 193 -11.22 -21.51 8.72
CA GLY A 193 -12.34 -21.61 7.78
C GLY A 193 -12.52 -20.36 6.92
N LYS A 194 -11.45 -19.56 6.73
CA LYS A 194 -11.46 -18.33 5.94
C LYS A 194 -10.34 -18.33 4.91
N GLY A 195 -10.57 -17.66 3.80
CA GLY A 195 -9.54 -17.43 2.81
C GLY A 195 -9.22 -18.60 1.90
N PRO A 196 -8.04 -18.57 1.24
CA PRO A 196 -7.66 -19.61 0.30
C PRO A 196 -7.57 -20.97 0.97
N THR A 197 -7.83 -22.01 0.18
CA THR A 197 -7.53 -23.39 0.57
C THR A 197 -6.10 -23.76 0.18
N TYR A 198 -5.55 -24.68 0.94
CA TYR A 198 -4.21 -25.19 0.76
C TYR A 198 -4.23 -26.70 0.75
N ARG A 199 -3.42 -27.29 -0.13
CA ARG A 199 -3.14 -28.71 -0.12
C ARG A 199 -1.94 -28.98 0.77
N LEU A 200 -2.15 -29.81 1.78
CA LEU A 200 -1.13 -30.29 2.69
C LEU A 200 -0.77 -31.72 2.31
N ARG A 201 0.49 -31.96 1.94
CA ARG A 201 1.04 -33.29 1.65
C ARG A 201 2.00 -33.69 2.74
N LEU A 202 1.65 -34.71 3.52
CA LEU A 202 2.47 -35.24 4.59
C LEU A 202 3.59 -36.11 4.01
N ALA A 203 4.81 -35.87 4.47
CA ALA A 203 5.98 -36.72 4.28
C ALA A 203 6.31 -37.44 5.60
N ASP A 204 7.45 -38.13 5.66
CA ASP A 204 7.93 -38.78 6.88
C ASP A 204 8.46 -37.74 7.90
N ASP A 205 8.44 -38.09 9.19
CA ASP A 205 8.95 -37.30 10.33
C ASP A 205 8.38 -35.87 10.46
N ASP A 206 7.05 -35.75 10.55
CA ASP A 206 6.27 -34.50 10.70
C ASP A 206 6.51 -33.43 9.62
N ARG A 207 7.30 -33.74 8.60
CA ARG A 207 7.52 -32.84 7.46
C ARG A 207 6.34 -32.92 6.53
N ALA A 208 5.97 -31.78 5.97
CA ALA A 208 4.95 -31.71 4.95
C ALA A 208 5.26 -30.61 3.94
N GLU A 209 4.54 -30.66 2.84
CA GLU A 209 4.52 -29.65 1.80
C GLU A 209 3.15 -28.98 1.80
N LEU A 210 3.12 -27.66 1.93
CA LEU A 210 1.90 -26.86 1.88
C LEU A 210 1.91 -26.03 0.60
N ARG A 211 0.85 -26.16 -0.21
CA ARG A 211 0.69 -25.41 -1.46
C ARG A 211 -0.69 -24.80 -1.55
N ARG A 212 -0.80 -23.56 -2.02
CA ARG A 212 -2.11 -22.93 -2.25
C ARG A 212 -2.83 -23.62 -3.42
N GLU A 213 -4.13 -23.84 -3.28
CA GLU A 213 -4.94 -24.33 -4.39
C GLU A 213 -5.39 -23.16 -5.28
N ALA A 214 -5.52 -23.46 -6.58
CA ALA A 214 -6.09 -22.51 -7.53
C ALA A 214 -7.56 -22.22 -7.18
N PRO A 215 -8.10 -21.05 -7.57
CA PRO A 215 -9.52 -20.76 -7.43
C PRO A 215 -10.38 -21.87 -8.02
N THR A 216 -11.35 -22.35 -7.24
CA THR A 216 -12.23 -23.47 -7.60
C THR A 216 -13.49 -23.00 -8.32
N ALA A 217 -13.82 -21.72 -8.24
CA ALA A 217 -15.00 -21.12 -8.84
C ALA A 217 -14.69 -19.79 -9.52
N THR A 218 -15.56 -19.41 -10.46
CA THR A 218 -15.49 -18.13 -11.16
C THR A 218 -16.78 -17.34 -10.98
N ARG A 219 -16.66 -16.02 -10.83
CA ARG A 219 -17.79 -15.09 -10.76
C ARG A 219 -17.61 -13.95 -11.74
N ARG A 220 -18.72 -13.43 -12.27
CA ARG A 220 -18.70 -12.36 -13.27
C ARG A 220 -18.85 -11.00 -12.61
N ILE A 221 -18.03 -10.06 -13.03
CA ILE A 221 -18.25 -8.64 -12.79
C ILE A 221 -18.65 -8.04 -14.14
N CYS A 222 -19.88 -7.52 -14.21
CA CYS A 222 -20.42 -6.92 -15.42
C CYS A 222 -20.26 -5.41 -15.38
N LEU A 223 -19.82 -4.83 -16.49
CA LEU A 223 -19.83 -3.40 -16.73
C LEU A 223 -21.10 -3.03 -17.52
N GLU A 224 -21.98 -2.27 -16.89
CA GLU A 224 -23.20 -1.76 -17.53
C GLU A 224 -23.05 -0.27 -17.86
N GLY A 225 -23.36 0.10 -19.10
CA GLY A 225 -23.37 1.49 -19.57
C GLY A 225 -24.77 1.96 -19.95
N ARG A 226 -25.33 2.94 -19.24
CA ARG A 226 -26.57 3.64 -19.67
C ARG A 226 -26.41 5.14 -19.54
N SER A 227 -26.71 5.86 -20.62
CA SER A 227 -26.75 7.34 -20.65
C SER A 227 -25.46 8.03 -20.16
N GLY A 228 -24.29 7.47 -20.48
CA GLY A 228 -22.99 8.03 -20.12
C GLY A 228 -22.48 7.66 -18.72
N PHE A 229 -23.28 6.96 -17.92
CA PHE A 229 -22.84 6.41 -16.63
C PHE A 229 -22.40 4.96 -16.80
N ARG A 230 -21.26 4.62 -16.18
CA ARG A 230 -20.71 3.28 -16.08
C ARG A 230 -20.91 2.77 -14.66
N SER A 231 -21.51 1.60 -14.51
CA SER A 231 -21.67 0.93 -13.23
C SER A 231 -21.16 -0.51 -13.30
N TYR A 232 -20.52 -0.96 -12.22
CA TYR A 232 -20.03 -2.32 -12.08
C TYR A 232 -20.95 -3.13 -11.15
N THR A 233 -21.26 -4.36 -11.55
CA THR A 233 -22.13 -5.25 -10.78
C THR A 233 -21.49 -6.64 -10.69
N LEU A 234 -21.38 -7.18 -9.47
CA LEU A 234 -20.99 -8.57 -9.23
C LEU A 234 -22.21 -9.47 -9.32
N GLU A 235 -22.14 -10.50 -10.16
CA GLU A 235 -23.15 -11.55 -10.22
C GLU A 235 -22.82 -12.67 -9.23
N TRP A 236 -23.74 -12.91 -8.30
CA TRP A 236 -23.58 -13.88 -7.24
C TRP A 236 -24.71 -14.91 -7.23
N PRO A 237 -24.43 -16.22 -7.32
CA PRO A 237 -25.47 -17.23 -7.27
C PRO A 237 -26.05 -17.37 -5.84
N GLN A 238 -27.36 -17.40 -5.74
CA GLN A 238 -28.10 -17.70 -4.52
C GLN A 238 -28.48 -19.19 -4.46
N ALA A 239 -28.81 -19.66 -3.26
CA ALA A 239 -29.13 -21.07 -3.01
C ALA A 239 -30.40 -21.56 -3.73
N ASP A 240 -31.29 -20.63 -4.11
CA ASP A 240 -32.52 -20.89 -4.88
C ASP A 240 -32.29 -20.97 -6.39
N GLY A 241 -31.04 -20.81 -6.84
CA GLY A 241 -30.64 -20.82 -8.24
C GLY A 241 -30.81 -19.47 -8.95
N GLN A 242 -31.27 -18.42 -8.26
CA GLN A 242 -31.28 -17.06 -8.82
C GLN A 242 -29.92 -16.39 -8.69
N ALA A 243 -29.65 -15.41 -9.55
CA ALA A 243 -28.47 -14.55 -9.44
C ALA A 243 -28.83 -13.27 -8.67
N GLN A 244 -28.10 -13.01 -7.60
CA GLN A 244 -28.06 -11.71 -6.95
C GLN A 244 -27.06 -10.80 -7.66
N PHE A 245 -27.49 -9.57 -7.93
CA PHE A 245 -26.67 -8.55 -8.52
C PHE A 245 -26.23 -7.56 -7.44
N VAL A 246 -24.94 -7.54 -7.12
CA VAL A 246 -24.35 -6.69 -6.09
C VAL A 246 -23.67 -5.50 -6.75
N ALA A 247 -24.21 -4.30 -6.52
CA ALA A 247 -23.61 -3.06 -7.05
C ALA A 247 -22.25 -2.78 -6.40
N LEU A 248 -21.22 -2.59 -7.21
CA LEU A 248 -19.84 -2.31 -6.78
C LEU A 248 -19.55 -0.82 -6.88
N ARG A 249 -18.95 -0.24 -5.83
CA ARG A 249 -18.60 1.19 -5.79
C ARG A 249 -17.28 1.44 -6.51
N ALA A 250 -17.30 1.32 -7.83
CA ALA A 250 -16.11 1.39 -8.67
C ALA A 250 -16.32 2.25 -9.92
N ALA A 251 -15.24 2.90 -10.35
CA ALA A 251 -15.15 3.62 -11.63
C ALA A 251 -14.13 3.00 -12.60
N THR A 252 -13.35 2.02 -12.13
CA THR A 252 -12.36 1.26 -12.91
C THR A 252 -12.50 -0.23 -12.61
N TRP A 253 -11.96 -1.07 -13.50
CA TRP A 253 -11.97 -2.53 -13.33
C TRP A 253 -11.20 -2.98 -12.08
N GLU A 254 -10.04 -2.39 -11.83
CA GLU A 254 -9.21 -2.70 -10.66
C GLU A 254 -9.96 -2.39 -9.37
N ARG A 255 -10.69 -1.27 -9.34
CA ARG A 255 -11.51 -0.92 -8.17
C ARG A 255 -12.71 -1.85 -8.04
N ALA A 256 -13.32 -2.29 -9.14
CA ALA A 256 -14.43 -3.23 -9.12
C ALA A 256 -14.01 -4.58 -8.55
N GLU A 257 -12.85 -5.10 -8.97
CA GLU A 257 -12.28 -6.33 -8.40
C GLU A 257 -12.00 -6.18 -6.90
N ALA A 258 -11.37 -5.08 -6.47
CA ALA A 258 -11.11 -4.83 -5.06
C ALA A 258 -12.39 -4.71 -4.21
N GLU A 259 -13.44 -4.06 -4.72
CA GLU A 259 -14.75 -4.00 -4.05
C GLU A 259 -15.43 -5.37 -3.99
N ALA A 260 -15.33 -6.18 -5.05
CA ALA A 260 -15.86 -7.53 -5.08
C ALA A 260 -15.13 -8.45 -4.08
N GLU A 261 -13.81 -8.36 -3.99
CA GLU A 261 -13.00 -9.04 -2.98
C GLU A 261 -13.38 -8.62 -1.55
N HIS A 262 -13.58 -7.32 -1.32
CA HIS A 262 -13.98 -6.80 -0.03
C HIS A 262 -15.39 -7.28 0.38
N TRP A 263 -16.33 -7.26 -0.56
CA TRP A 263 -17.66 -7.80 -0.34
C TRP A 263 -17.58 -9.29 0.02
N LEU A 264 -16.84 -10.08 -0.76
CA LEU A 264 -16.65 -11.51 -0.54
C LEU A 264 -16.05 -11.82 0.83
N ALA A 265 -15.02 -11.08 1.22
CA ALA A 265 -14.40 -11.19 2.54
C ALA A 265 -15.37 -10.92 3.71
N SER A 266 -16.40 -10.11 3.48
CA SER A 266 -17.35 -9.67 4.50
C SER A 266 -18.57 -10.59 4.59
N THR A 267 -19.04 -11.12 3.46
CA THR A 267 -20.27 -11.93 3.38
C THR A 267 -20.02 -13.43 3.29
N HIS A 268 -18.93 -13.84 2.63
CA HIS A 268 -18.55 -15.24 2.39
C HIS A 268 -17.04 -15.44 2.61
N PRO A 269 -16.51 -15.16 3.83
CA PRO A 269 -15.08 -15.25 4.11
C PRO A 269 -14.50 -16.64 3.85
N GLU A 270 -15.32 -17.69 3.94
CA GLU A 270 -14.98 -19.07 3.63
C GLU A 270 -14.67 -19.32 2.15
N LEU A 271 -15.08 -18.43 1.25
CA LEU A 271 -14.82 -18.51 -0.20
C LEU A 271 -13.76 -17.51 -0.67
N TYR A 272 -13.28 -16.63 0.22
CA TYR A 272 -12.30 -15.61 -0.14
C TYR A 272 -11.02 -16.23 -0.71
N GLY A 273 -10.54 -15.74 -1.85
CA GLY A 273 -9.33 -16.26 -2.50
C GLY A 273 -9.48 -17.64 -3.16
N GLN A 274 -10.69 -18.21 -3.16
CA GLN A 274 -11.10 -19.39 -3.95
C GLN A 274 -11.94 -19.03 -5.18
N ILE A 275 -12.27 -17.74 -5.33
CA ILE A 275 -13.05 -17.21 -6.44
C ILE A 275 -12.14 -16.37 -7.33
N ARG A 276 -12.20 -16.65 -8.64
CA ARG A 276 -11.65 -15.78 -9.68
C ARG A 276 -12.76 -14.88 -10.22
N PHE A 277 -12.46 -13.62 -10.50
CA PHE A 277 -13.39 -12.72 -11.17
C PHE A 277 -13.13 -12.68 -12.68
N GLU A 278 -14.19 -12.81 -13.47
CA GLU A 278 -14.19 -12.62 -14.91
C GLU A 278 -14.83 -11.27 -15.24
N ARG A 279 -14.16 -10.51 -16.10
CA ARG A 279 -14.62 -9.20 -16.57
C ARG A 279 -15.57 -9.41 -17.74
N CYS A 280 -16.81 -8.94 -17.61
CA CYS A 280 -17.80 -8.96 -18.67
C CYS A 280 -18.12 -7.52 -19.09
N GLU A 281 -17.89 -7.21 -20.36
CA GLU A 281 -18.29 -5.96 -20.99
C GLU A 281 -19.47 -6.28 -21.91
N ASP A 282 -20.63 -5.69 -21.63
CA ASP A 282 -21.82 -5.75 -22.49
C ASP A 282 -21.77 -4.68 -23.60
#